data_AF-A0AAD0BZK1-F1
#
_entry.id   AF-A0AAD0BZK1-F1
#
_cell.length_a   1.000
_cell.length_b   1.000
_cell.length_c   1.000
_cell.angle_alpha   90.00
_cell.angle_beta   90.00
_cell.angle_gamma   90.00
#
_symmetry.space_group_name_H-M   'P 1'
#
loop_
_entity.id
_entity.type
_entity.pdbx_description
1 polymer ?
#
loop_
_entity_poly.entity_id
_entity_poly.type
_entity_poly.pdbx_seq_one_letter_code
_entity_poly.pdbx_strand_id
1 'polypeptide(L)'
;MSFFLVDSDSEFTLELSLTKESELDLRRQLEKLQQGGHSGAISRRLAAEFSRLVPELLDWDIKRPTKAQIAYARSICYRLRIELPLEAMESRQAMHLFISSRGACSHQSLEPSIGDST
;
A
#
# COMPACT_ATOMS: atom_id res chain seq x y z
N MET A 1 -6.51 -22.93 -19.84
CA MET A 1 -6.05 -21.66 -20.43
C MET A 1 -6.15 -20.63 -19.35
N SER A 2 -5.14 -19.79 -19.19
CA SER A 2 -5.05 -18.89 -18.05
C SER A 2 -5.16 -17.42 -18.45
N PHE A 3 -5.68 -16.65 -17.51
CA PHE A 3 -5.66 -15.20 -17.57
C PHE A 3 -4.42 -14.68 -16.87
N PHE A 4 -3.84 -13.61 -17.40
CA PHE A 4 -2.64 -12.99 -16.84
C PHE A 4 -2.89 -11.51 -16.58
N LEU A 5 -2.44 -11.03 -15.43
CA LEU A 5 -2.22 -9.62 -15.19
C LEU A 5 -0.81 -9.29 -15.73
N VAL A 6 -0.72 -8.32 -16.62
CA VAL A 6 0.55 -7.89 -17.22
C VAL A 6 0.80 -6.46 -16.79
N ASP A 7 1.94 -6.23 -16.15
CA ASP A 7 2.48 -4.90 -15.94
C ASP A 7 3.58 -4.67 -16.99
N SER A 8 3.34 -3.74 -17.91
CA SER A 8 4.28 -3.45 -19.01
C SER A 8 5.57 -2.82 -18.52
N ASP A 9 5.53 -2.10 -17.40
CA ASP A 9 6.66 -1.29 -16.96
C ASP A 9 7.68 -2.13 -16.17
N SER A 10 7.20 -3.17 -15.47
CA SER A 10 8.04 -4.10 -14.72
C SER A 10 8.34 -5.40 -15.46
N GLU A 11 7.85 -5.54 -16.71
CA GLU A 11 7.89 -6.79 -17.50
C GLU A 11 7.40 -8.02 -16.71
N PHE A 12 6.49 -7.79 -15.75
CA PHE A 12 6.02 -8.82 -14.84
C PHE A 12 4.64 -9.32 -15.28
N THR A 13 4.47 -10.63 -15.23
CA THR A 13 3.19 -11.29 -15.51
C THR A 13 2.78 -12.16 -14.34
N LEU A 14 1.56 -11.94 -13.84
CA LEU A 14 0.95 -12.75 -12.79
C LEU A 14 -0.19 -13.59 -13.38
N GLU A 15 -0.09 -14.91 -13.23
CA GLU A 15 -1.18 -15.82 -13.60
C GLU A 15 -2.34 -15.69 -12.60
N LEU A 16 -3.56 -15.52 -13.12
CA LEU A 16 -4.79 -15.40 -12.34
C LEU A 16 -5.51 -16.75 -12.31
N SER A 17 -5.56 -17.34 -11.12
CA SER A 17 -6.32 -18.57 -10.86
C SER A 17 -7.80 -18.24 -10.65
N LEU A 18 -8.55 -18.21 -11.75
CA LEU A 18 -9.99 -17.99 -11.75
C LEU A 18 -10.75 -19.32 -11.64
N THR A 19 -12.03 -19.26 -11.24
CA THR A 19 -12.90 -20.43 -11.35
C THR A 19 -13.23 -20.69 -12.81
N LYS A 20 -13.45 -21.96 -13.19
CA LYS A 20 -13.80 -22.33 -14.57
C LYS A 20 -15.01 -21.55 -15.12
N GLU A 21 -16.02 -21.30 -14.28
CA GLU A 21 -17.20 -20.53 -14.67
C GLU A 21 -16.83 -19.09 -15.02
N SER A 22 -16.05 -18.43 -14.16
CA SER A 22 -15.58 -17.06 -14.40
C SER A 22 -14.69 -16.96 -15.64
N GLU A 23 -13.82 -17.94 -15.88
CA GLU A 23 -12.99 -18.00 -17.09
C GLU A 23 -13.85 -18.04 -18.37
N LEU A 24 -14.89 -18.88 -18.38
CA LEU A 24 -15.79 -19.02 -19.51
C LEU A 24 -16.58 -17.72 -19.78
N ASP A 25 -17.07 -17.07 -18.73
CA ASP A 25 -17.84 -15.83 -18.85
C ASP A 25 -16.97 -14.66 -19.31
N LEU A 26 -15.76 -14.52 -18.77
CA LEU A 26 -14.79 -13.53 -19.23
C LEU A 26 -14.45 -13.73 -20.71
N ARG A 27 -14.25 -14.98 -21.13
CA ARG A 27 -13.97 -15.31 -22.53
C ARG A 27 -15.09 -14.88 -23.46
N ARG A 28 -16.35 -15.17 -23.14
CA ARG A 28 -17.51 -14.70 -23.93
C ARG A 28 -17.53 -13.18 -24.06
N GLN A 29 -17.21 -12.48 -22.97
CA GLN A 29 -17.14 -11.02 -22.98
C GLN A 29 -16.00 -10.53 -23.89
N LEU A 30 -14.82 -11.16 -23.87
CA LEU A 30 -13.69 -10.80 -24.72
C LEU A 30 -13.94 -11.11 -26.20
N GLU A 31 -14.55 -12.25 -26.52
CA GLU A 31 -14.98 -12.59 -27.88
C GLU A 31 -15.91 -11.50 -28.44
N LYS A 32 -16.85 -11.02 -27.62
CA LYS A 32 -17.73 -9.90 -27.98
C LYS A 32 -16.97 -8.59 -28.24
N LEU A 33 -15.90 -8.31 -27.51
CA LEU A 33 -15.05 -7.13 -27.77
C LEU A 33 -14.28 -7.26 -29.08
N GLN A 34 -13.75 -8.45 -29.37
CA GLN A 34 -13.04 -8.73 -30.63
C GLN A 34 -13.94 -8.57 -31.86
N GLN A 35 -15.23 -8.83 -31.72
CA GLN A 35 -16.24 -8.67 -32.78
C GLN A 35 -16.73 -7.21 -32.94
N GLY A 36 -16.00 -6.22 -32.39
CA GLY A 36 -16.35 -4.80 -32.50
C GLY A 36 -17.19 -4.24 -31.34
N GLY A 37 -17.36 -5.00 -30.25
CA GLY A 37 -17.98 -4.51 -29.03
C GLY A 37 -17.16 -3.39 -28.38
N HIS A 38 -17.84 -2.40 -27.78
CA HIS A 38 -17.18 -1.31 -27.06
C HIS A 38 -16.48 -1.79 -25.77
N SER A 39 -15.15 -1.83 -25.80
CA SER A 39 -14.28 -2.22 -24.67
C SER A 39 -14.30 -1.22 -23.51
N GLY A 40 -14.62 0.05 -23.76
CA GLY A 40 -14.52 1.10 -22.74
C GLY A 40 -15.38 0.89 -21.50
N ALA A 41 -16.59 0.33 -21.64
CA ALA A 41 -17.49 0.14 -20.49
C ALA A 41 -16.99 -0.97 -19.54
N ILE A 42 -16.54 -2.10 -20.09
CA ILE A 42 -16.01 -3.21 -19.29
C ILE A 42 -14.65 -2.87 -18.71
N SER A 43 -13.78 -2.20 -19.47
CA SER A 43 -12.47 -1.73 -18.98
C SER A 43 -12.64 -0.79 -17.78
N ARG A 44 -13.53 0.20 -17.86
CA ARG A 44 -13.80 1.11 -16.72
C ARG A 44 -14.36 0.37 -15.50
N ARG A 45 -15.28 -0.56 -15.70
CA ARG A 45 -15.84 -1.36 -14.60
C ARG A 45 -14.80 -2.24 -13.93
N LEU A 46 -13.96 -2.92 -14.72
CA LEU A 46 -12.86 -3.73 -14.21
C LEU A 46 -11.85 -2.85 -13.45
N ALA A 47 -11.48 -1.70 -14.00
CA ALA A 47 -10.57 -0.77 -13.34
C ALA A 47 -11.13 -0.28 -12.00
N ALA A 48 -12.42 0.06 -11.93
CA ALA A 48 -13.06 0.51 -10.70
C ALA A 48 -13.09 -0.58 -9.61
N GLU A 49 -13.52 -1.80 -9.96
CA GLU A 49 -13.54 -2.91 -8.99
C GLU A 49 -12.13 -3.33 -8.58
N PHE A 50 -11.19 -3.39 -9.52
CA PHE A 50 -9.81 -3.74 -9.21
C PHE A 50 -9.16 -2.69 -8.30
N SER A 51 -9.34 -1.40 -8.57
CA SER A 51 -8.82 -0.32 -7.72
C SER A 51 -9.36 -0.37 -6.30
N ARG A 52 -10.61 -0.84 -6.13
CA ARG A 52 -11.23 -1.04 -4.82
C ARG A 52 -10.62 -2.23 -4.09
N LEU A 53 -10.31 -3.32 -4.79
CA LEU A 53 -9.78 -4.56 -4.22
C LEU A 53 -8.29 -4.52 -3.92
N VAL A 54 -7.49 -3.81 -4.73
CA VAL A 54 -6.01 -3.77 -4.59
C VAL A 54 -5.57 -3.49 -3.14
N PRO A 55 -6.07 -2.45 -2.43
CA PRO A 55 -5.66 -2.19 -1.04
C PRO A 55 -5.96 -3.33 -0.06
N GLU A 56 -6.95 -4.17 -0.37
CA GLU A 56 -7.32 -5.32 0.44
C GLU A 56 -6.38 -6.51 0.20
N LEU A 57 -5.96 -6.70 -1.05
CA LEU A 57 -5.09 -7.79 -1.50
C LEU A 57 -3.61 -7.62 -1.15
N LEU A 58 -3.14 -6.37 -0.96
CA LEU A 58 -1.74 -6.13 -0.60
C LEU A 58 -1.38 -6.79 0.73
N ASP A 59 -0.12 -7.21 0.86
CA ASP A 59 0.43 -7.64 2.14
C ASP A 59 0.38 -6.49 3.16
N TRP A 60 0.27 -6.86 4.44
CA TRP A 60 0.01 -5.90 5.51
C TRP A 60 1.05 -4.79 5.56
N ASP A 61 2.31 -5.12 5.33
CA ASP A 61 3.49 -4.26 5.41
C ASP A 61 3.58 -3.26 4.25
N ILE A 62 3.10 -3.63 3.06
CA ILE A 62 3.07 -2.80 1.85
C ILE A 62 1.91 -1.80 1.87
N LYS A 63 0.82 -2.09 2.61
CA LYS A 63 -0.34 -1.17 2.71
C LYS A 63 0.07 0.21 3.19
N ARG A 64 -0.75 1.22 2.89
CA ARG A 64 -0.57 2.57 3.45
C ARG A 64 -0.60 2.56 4.98
N PRO A 65 0.16 3.47 5.64
CA PRO A 65 0.14 3.64 7.08
C PRO A 65 -1.28 3.81 7.64
N THR A 66 -1.52 3.23 8.81
CA THR A 66 -2.79 3.41 9.52
C THR A 66 -2.93 4.84 10.06
N LYS A 67 -4.17 5.29 10.28
CA LYS A 67 -4.44 6.59 10.92
C LYS A 67 -3.72 6.74 12.27
N ALA A 68 -3.64 5.66 13.05
CA ALA A 68 -2.95 5.63 14.33
C ALA A 68 -1.43 5.81 14.17
N GLN A 69 -0.80 5.08 13.23
CA GLN A 69 0.62 5.27 12.93
C GLN A 69 0.92 6.69 12.46
N ILE A 70 0.10 7.26 11.57
CA ILE A 70 0.28 8.64 11.08
C ILE A 70 0.15 9.64 12.22
N ALA A 71 -0.87 9.52 13.06
CA ALA A 71 -1.08 10.41 14.21
C ALA A 71 0.10 10.35 15.18
N TYR A 72 0.60 9.15 15.47
CA TYR A 72 1.74 8.97 16.35
C TYR A 72 3.03 9.52 15.75
N ALA A 73 3.32 9.24 14.47
CA ALA A 73 4.47 9.78 13.77
C ALA A 73 4.44 11.32 13.73
N ARG A 74 3.28 11.94 13.51
CA ARG A 74 3.11 13.40 13.59
C ARG A 74 3.44 13.94 14.98
N SER A 75 3.08 13.23 16.05
CA SER A 75 3.42 13.64 17.42
C SER A 75 4.94 13.61 17.69
N ILE A 76 5.65 12.64 17.11
CA ILE A 76 7.12 12.56 17.17
C ILE A 76 7.72 13.73 16.38
N CYS A 77 7.25 13.95 15.16
CA CYS A 77 7.71 15.03 14.28
C CYS A 77 7.56 16.41 14.93
N TYR A 78 6.39 16.67 15.55
CA TYR A 78 6.12 17.90 16.28
C TYR A 78 7.13 18.14 17.41
N ARG A 79 7.42 17.11 18.21
CA ARG A 79 8.38 17.20 19.33
C ARG A 79 9.80 17.46 18.87
N LEU A 80 10.20 16.83 17.77
CA LEU A 80 11.54 16.96 17.19
C LEU A 80 11.66 18.17 16.25
N ARG A 81 10.57 18.93 16.01
CA ARG A 81 10.48 20.04 15.05
C ARG A 81 10.98 19.66 13.65
N ILE A 82 10.63 18.46 13.20
CA ILE A 82 10.88 17.97 11.84
C ILE A 82 9.56 17.77 11.09
N GLU A 83 9.63 17.70 9.77
CA GLU A 83 8.51 17.27 8.94
C GLU A 83 8.44 15.74 8.87
N LEU A 84 7.24 15.22 8.61
CA LEU A 84 7.04 13.79 8.38
C LEU A 84 7.54 13.44 6.97
N PRO A 85 8.56 12.58 6.83
CA PRO A 85 9.11 12.24 5.51
C PRO A 85 8.08 11.56 4.62
N LEU A 86 8.13 11.84 3.31
CA LEU A 86 7.22 11.22 2.34
C LEU A 86 7.47 9.72 2.23
N GLU A 87 8.71 9.29 2.38
CA GLU A 87 9.15 7.90 2.34
C GLU A 87 8.49 7.10 3.48
N ALA A 88 8.32 7.71 4.66
CA ALA A 88 7.62 7.07 5.77
C ALA A 88 6.12 6.85 5.46
N MET A 89 5.53 7.64 4.54
CA MET A 89 4.12 7.54 4.15
C MET A 89 3.84 6.48 3.07
N GLU A 90 4.88 5.86 2.52
CA GLU A 90 4.76 4.89 1.42
C GLU A 90 4.10 3.59 1.87
N SER A 91 4.49 3.06 3.04
CA SER A 91 4.01 1.78 3.54
C SER A 91 3.92 1.71 5.06
N ARG A 92 3.17 0.74 5.61
CA ARG A 92 3.09 0.48 7.05
C ARG A 92 4.46 0.10 7.60
N GLN A 93 5.26 -0.62 6.83
CA GLN A 93 6.63 -0.98 7.20
C GLN A 93 7.52 0.26 7.29
N ALA A 94 7.52 1.12 6.27
CA ALA A 94 8.33 2.34 6.26
C ALA A 94 7.96 3.26 7.43
N MET A 95 6.66 3.42 7.70
CA MET A 95 6.18 4.17 8.85
C MET A 95 6.60 3.53 10.18
N HIS A 96 6.52 2.20 10.30
CA HIS A 96 6.96 1.49 11.50
C HIS A 96 8.46 1.73 11.75
N LEU A 97 9.31 1.61 10.73
CA LEU A 97 10.75 1.87 10.84
C LEU A 97 11.04 3.34 11.23
N PHE A 98 10.31 4.30 10.66
CA PHE A 98 10.41 5.70 11.04
C PHE A 98 10.06 5.91 12.53
N ILE A 99 8.92 5.38 12.96
CA ILE A 99 8.45 5.48 14.35
C ILE A 99 9.47 4.84 15.30
N SER A 100 9.96 3.64 14.99
CA SER A 100 10.88 2.90 15.85
C SER A 100 12.24 3.61 15.99
N SER A 101 12.80 4.11 14.89
CA SER A 101 14.08 4.83 14.90
C SER A 101 14.02 6.16 15.67
N ARG A 102 12.94 6.94 15.50
CA ARG A 102 12.78 8.25 16.16
C ARG A 102 12.16 8.16 17.55
N GLY A 103 11.34 7.16 17.80
CA GLY A 103 10.72 6.88 19.10
C GLY A 103 11.75 6.49 20.16
N ALA A 104 12.75 5.68 19.79
CA ALA A 104 13.85 5.29 20.68
C ALA A 104 14.70 6.49 21.14
N CYS A 105 14.98 7.46 20.25
CA CYS A 105 15.70 8.69 20.61
C CYS A 105 14.91 9.58 21.60
N SER A 106 13.59 9.44 21.68
CA SER A 106 12.76 10.29 22.53
C SER A 106 12.68 9.87 24.00
N HIS A 107 13.21 8.69 24.35
CA HIS A 107 13.33 8.20 25.73
C HIS A 107 14.70 8.50 26.36
N GLN A 108 15.68 9.01 25.60
CA GLN A 108 17.06 9.17 26.07
C GLN A 108 17.40 10.56 26.64
N SER A 109 16.41 11.45 26.84
CA SER A 109 16.62 12.82 27.33
C SER A 109 16.11 13.09 28.76
N LEU A 110 15.94 12.05 29.58
CA LEU A 110 15.51 12.18 30.98
C LEU A 110 16.42 11.35 31.91
N GLU A 111 17.71 11.68 31.95
CA GLU A 111 18.57 11.36 33.10
C GLU A 111 18.71 12.65 33.91
N PRO A 112 18.25 12.72 35.17
CA PRO A 112 18.41 13.90 36.00
C PRO A 112 19.89 14.05 36.37
N SER A 113 20.49 15.21 36.07
CA SER A 113 21.77 15.58 36.64
C SER A 113 21.59 15.75 38.15
N ILE A 114 21.93 14.71 38.91
CA ILE A 114 22.14 14.85 40.35
C ILE A 114 23.43 15.66 40.47
N GLY A 115 23.26 16.97 40.70
CA GLY A 115 24.36 17.85 41.06
C GLY A 115 24.91 17.43 42.41
N ASP A 116 26.16 16.99 42.40
CA ASP A 116 27.01 17.02 43.59
C ASP A 116 27.10 18.47 44.08
N SER A 117 26.78 18.68 45.34
CA SER A 117 27.20 19.87 46.07
C SER A 117 27.50 19.44 47.50
N THR A 118 28.81 19.35 47.73
CA THR A 118 29.61 19.50 48.96
C THR A 118 28.89 19.94 50.22
#